data_AF-A0A0D0AH89-F1
#
_entry.id   AF-A0A0D0AH89-F1
#
_cell.length_a   1.000
_cell.length_b   1.000
_cell.length_c   1.000
_cell.angle_alpha   90.00
_cell.angle_beta   90.00
_cell.angle_gamma   90.00
#
_symmetry.space_group_name_H-M   'P 1'
#
loop_
_entity.id
_entity.type
_entity.pdbx_description
1 polymer ?
#
loop_
_entity_poly.entity_id
_entity_poly.type
_entity_poly.pdbx_seq_one_letter_code
_entity_poly.pdbx_strand_id
1 'polypeptide(L)'
;CSLCEAKVPDIRSHMGQHILRALTNTPESLKEQVGKVLPCGFCGKSGLPECTIRIKVVANGPPSLETKCIYHFVFKYKFADKGSKNTPCRNVPIRCTLCHPVLPPEPGKSSRKIIPTFVDAIWRYNMVEHVLSQHQEYSVPGYRETGAPLPAEVWESMRLTDLEQTTARIPKERWQVRREADKENAPASGSRTRKRPGLETAASLPSKRPRTNVQPLQSSHTLLA
;
A
#
# COMPACT_ATOMS: atom_id res chain seq x y z
N CYS A 1 -14.41 -11.84 10.50
CA CYS A 1 -14.49 -10.41 10.12
C CYS A 1 -15.74 -9.85 10.77
N SER A 2 -15.68 -8.71 11.45
CA SER A 2 -16.86 -8.07 12.05
C SER A 2 -17.90 -7.64 11.03
N LEU A 3 -17.48 -7.29 9.80
CA LEU A 3 -18.38 -6.72 8.79
C LEU A 3 -19.06 -7.76 7.90
N CYS A 4 -18.43 -8.92 7.67
CA CYS A 4 -18.95 -9.95 6.74
C CYS A 4 -18.91 -11.38 7.30
N GLU A 5 -18.56 -11.56 8.58
CA GLU A 5 -18.44 -12.84 9.29
C GLU A 5 -17.43 -13.84 8.74
N ALA A 6 -16.72 -13.53 7.65
CA ALA A 6 -15.70 -14.40 7.10
C ALA A 6 -14.61 -14.73 8.13
N LYS A 7 -14.27 -16.02 8.27
CA LYS A 7 -13.11 -16.48 9.04
C LYS A 7 -11.88 -16.34 8.16
N VAL A 8 -11.02 -15.37 8.47
CA VAL A 8 -9.82 -15.05 7.69
C VAL A 8 -8.59 -15.00 8.60
N PRO A 9 -7.43 -15.52 8.16
CA PRO A 9 -6.22 -15.54 8.97
C PRO A 9 -5.57 -14.15 9.09
N ASP A 10 -5.62 -13.33 8.03
CA ASP A 10 -5.10 -11.95 8.04
C ASP A 10 -6.28 -10.97 7.97
N ILE A 11 -6.80 -10.61 9.15
CA ILE A 11 -7.95 -9.69 9.26
C ILE A 11 -7.63 -8.29 8.74
N ARG A 12 -6.38 -7.82 8.86
CA ARG A 12 -5.96 -6.49 8.37
C ARG A 12 -5.99 -6.44 6.86
N SER A 13 -5.44 -7.47 6.20
CA SER A 13 -5.47 -7.55 4.74
C SER A 13 -6.91 -7.60 4.21
N HIS A 14 -7.75 -8.42 4.84
CA HIS A 14 -9.16 -8.55 4.49
C HIS A 14 -9.95 -7.25 4.74
N MET A 15 -9.79 -6.63 5.93
CA MET A 15 -10.45 -5.37 6.27
C MET A 15 -9.98 -4.22 5.36
N GLY A 16 -8.70 -4.21 4.97
CA GLY A 16 -8.18 -3.26 4.00
C GLY A 16 -8.90 -3.33 2.65
N GLN A 17 -9.37 -4.50 2.21
CA GLN A 17 -10.18 -4.62 0.99
C GLN A 17 -11.56 -3.99 1.17
N HIS A 18 -12.22 -4.21 2.31
CA HIS A 18 -13.50 -3.57 2.63
C HIS A 18 -13.36 -2.04 2.64
N ILE A 19 -12.31 -1.53 3.31
CA ILE A 19 -12.02 -0.08 3.35
C ILE A 19 -11.79 0.47 1.95
N LEU A 20 -10.95 -0.17 1.13
CA LEU A 20 -10.72 0.26 -0.24
C LEU A 20 -11.99 0.28 -1.09
N ARG A 21 -12.81 -0.77 -1.01
CA ARG A 21 -14.08 -0.84 -1.73
C ARG A 21 -15.03 0.27 -1.29
N ALA A 22 -15.13 0.53 0.01
CA ALA A 22 -15.93 1.62 0.55
C ALA A 22 -15.46 2.99 0.04
N LEU A 23 -14.14 3.26 0.08
CA LEU A 23 -13.56 4.51 -0.41
C LEU A 23 -13.80 4.74 -1.92
N THR A 24 -13.93 3.66 -2.70
CA THR A 24 -14.18 3.74 -4.15
C THR A 24 -15.63 3.54 -4.56
N ASN A 25 -16.56 3.54 -3.59
CA ASN A 25 -17.98 3.25 -3.81
C ASN A 25 -18.20 1.95 -4.63
N THR A 26 -17.39 0.94 -4.36
CA THR A 26 -17.50 -0.40 -4.97
C THR A 26 -18.49 -1.21 -4.13
N PRO A 27 -19.63 -1.63 -4.70
CA PRO A 27 -20.65 -2.36 -3.94
C PRO A 27 -20.09 -3.66 -3.35
N GLU A 28 -20.47 -3.93 -2.10
CA GLU A 28 -20.14 -5.15 -1.38
C GLU A 28 -21.28 -5.53 -0.44
N SER A 29 -21.54 -6.83 -0.32
CA SER A 29 -22.52 -7.34 0.63
C SER A 29 -21.87 -7.51 2.01
N LEU A 30 -22.14 -6.57 2.90
CA LEU A 30 -21.68 -6.58 4.29
C LEU A 30 -22.87 -6.58 5.24
N LYS A 31 -22.73 -7.22 6.40
CA LYS A 31 -23.69 -7.14 7.50
C LYS A 31 -23.66 -5.78 8.17
N GLU A 32 -22.45 -5.26 8.37
CA GLU A 32 -22.20 -3.91 8.87
C GLU A 32 -21.37 -3.14 7.85
N GLN A 33 -21.72 -1.87 7.61
CA GLN A 33 -20.97 -1.02 6.69
C GLN A 33 -19.63 -0.59 7.31
N VAL A 34 -18.64 -0.33 6.46
CA VAL A 34 -17.37 0.28 6.88
C VAL A 34 -17.66 1.68 7.43
N GLY A 35 -16.96 2.04 8.51
CA GLY A 35 -17.03 3.38 9.10
C GLY A 35 -16.61 4.46 8.10
N LYS A 36 -17.29 5.60 8.15
CA LYS A 36 -17.16 6.66 7.14
C LYS A 36 -15.94 7.56 7.34
N VAL A 37 -15.44 7.67 8.57
CA VAL A 37 -14.41 8.64 8.96
C VAL A 37 -13.21 7.92 9.54
N LEU A 38 -12.09 7.92 8.82
CA LEU A 38 -10.83 7.28 9.23
C LEU A 38 -11.03 5.86 9.83
N PRO A 39 -11.68 4.92 9.11
CA PRO A 39 -12.01 3.60 9.65
C PRO A 39 -10.78 2.83 10.12
N CYS A 40 -10.94 2.07 11.21
CA CYS A 40 -9.87 1.23 11.75
C CYS A 40 -9.50 0.10 10.79
N GLY A 41 -8.21 -0.04 10.46
CA GLY A 41 -7.71 -1.14 9.62
C GLY A 41 -7.85 -2.55 10.20
N PHE A 42 -8.28 -2.71 11.45
CA PHE A 42 -8.56 -4.02 12.05
C PHE A 42 -10.05 -4.38 12.07
N CYS A 43 -10.91 -3.44 12.45
CA CYS A 43 -12.35 -3.71 12.66
C CYS A 43 -13.27 -2.99 11.68
N GLY A 44 -12.74 -2.04 10.90
CA GLY A 44 -13.48 -1.24 9.92
C GLY A 44 -14.37 -0.15 10.52
N LYS A 45 -14.47 -0.03 11.85
CA LYS A 45 -15.31 0.98 12.53
C LYS A 45 -14.57 2.31 12.68
N SER A 46 -15.34 3.39 12.80
CA SER A 46 -14.85 4.77 12.94
C SER A 46 -15.17 5.33 14.32
N GLY A 47 -14.37 6.29 14.80
CA GLY A 47 -14.66 7.08 16.01
C GLY A 47 -14.52 6.34 17.35
N LEU A 48 -14.04 5.10 17.34
CA LEU A 48 -13.86 4.30 18.55
C LEU A 48 -12.50 4.61 19.20
N PRO A 49 -12.44 5.05 20.47
CA PRO A 49 -11.18 5.41 21.13
C PRO A 49 -10.22 4.22 21.28
N GLU A 50 -10.75 3.00 21.38
CA GLU A 50 -9.94 1.77 21.39
C GLU A 50 -9.27 1.49 20.04
N CYS A 51 -9.82 2.04 18.95
CA CYS A 51 -9.29 1.87 17.61
C CYS A 51 -8.19 2.89 17.25
N THR A 52 -7.92 3.85 18.13
CA THR A 52 -6.75 4.72 18.02
C THR A 52 -5.49 3.86 17.98
N ILE A 53 -4.58 4.23 17.07
CA ILE A 53 -3.34 3.51 16.86
C ILE A 53 -2.16 4.47 16.94
N ARG A 54 -1.13 4.06 17.68
CA ARG A 54 0.11 4.81 17.84
C ARG A 54 1.27 3.98 17.33
N ILE A 55 2.25 4.65 16.74
CA ILE A 55 3.52 4.05 16.35
C ILE A 55 4.59 4.54 17.30
N LYS A 56 5.34 3.61 17.89
CA LYS A 56 6.62 3.92 18.52
C LYS A 56 7.69 3.98 17.44
N VAL A 57 8.18 5.19 17.16
CA VAL A 57 9.30 5.39 16.23
C VAL A 57 10.60 5.20 17.00
N VAL A 58 11.43 4.26 16.57
CA VAL A 58 12.75 3.98 17.15
C VAL A 58 13.83 4.29 16.12
N ALA A 59 15.01 4.74 16.58
CA ALA A 59 16.11 5.16 15.71
C ALA A 59 16.55 4.06 14.73
N ASN A 60 16.73 2.83 15.24
CA ASN A 60 17.37 1.72 14.54
C ASN A 60 16.55 0.43 14.68
N GLY A 61 15.25 0.48 14.42
CA GLY A 61 14.40 -0.70 14.55
C GLY A 61 13.07 -0.58 13.82
N PRO A 62 12.33 -1.69 13.67
CA PRO A 62 11.00 -1.65 13.12
C PRO A 62 10.08 -0.86 14.06
N PRO A 63 9.11 -0.10 13.52
CA PRO A 63 8.09 0.53 14.35
C PRO A 63 7.28 -0.52 15.11
N SER A 64 6.97 -0.24 16.38
CA SER A 64 6.00 -1.04 17.14
C SER A 64 4.66 -0.34 17.19
N LEU A 65 3.58 -1.11 17.07
CA LEU A 65 2.20 -0.61 17.08
C LEU A 65 1.59 -0.75 18.47
N GLU A 66 0.84 0.27 18.89
CA GLU A 66 0.04 0.25 20.11
C GLU A 66 -1.41 0.60 19.76
N THR A 67 -2.34 -0.29 20.10
CA THR A 67 -3.78 -0.08 19.92
C THR A 67 -4.55 -0.95 20.92
N LYS A 68 -5.79 -0.55 21.25
CA LYS A 68 -6.69 -1.31 22.13
C LYS A 68 -7.81 -2.00 21.35
N CYS A 69 -7.76 -1.98 20.02
CA CYS A 69 -8.78 -2.58 19.18
C CYS A 69 -8.85 -4.09 19.46
N ILE A 70 -10.04 -4.62 19.74
CA ILE A 70 -10.24 -6.04 20.08
C ILE A 70 -9.88 -7.00 18.92
N TYR A 71 -9.82 -6.47 17.69
CA TYR A 71 -9.43 -7.20 16.48
C TYR A 71 -7.95 -7.01 16.12
N HIS A 72 -7.18 -6.35 16.98
CA HIS A 72 -5.74 -6.22 16.82
C HIS A 72 -5.09 -7.61 16.79
N PHE A 73 -4.15 -7.77 15.86
CA PHE A 73 -3.22 -8.90 15.87
C PHE A 73 -1.83 -8.42 15.48
N VAL A 74 -0.82 -9.15 15.95
CA VAL A 74 0.58 -8.83 15.69
C VAL A 74 0.96 -9.28 14.28
N PHE A 75 1.51 -8.37 13.49
CA PHE A 75 2.05 -8.67 12.17
C PHE A 75 3.43 -8.05 11.99
N LYS A 76 4.20 -8.59 11.03
CA LYS A 76 5.52 -8.06 10.71
C LYS A 76 5.38 -6.82 9.82
N TYR A 77 5.49 -5.63 10.43
CA TYR A 77 5.26 -4.34 9.78
C TYR A 77 5.94 -4.21 8.40
N LYS A 78 7.25 -4.47 8.31
CA LYS A 78 8.03 -4.32 7.07
C LYS A 78 7.48 -5.14 5.90
N PHE A 79 6.92 -6.32 6.15
CA PHE A 79 6.34 -7.16 5.10
C PHE A 79 4.94 -6.68 4.70
N ALA A 80 4.14 -6.26 5.68
CA ALA A 80 2.82 -5.70 5.42
C ALA A 80 2.90 -4.36 4.66
N ASP A 81 3.88 -3.52 5.00
CA ASP A 81 4.12 -2.23 4.35
C ASP A 81 4.56 -2.37 2.90
N LYS A 82 5.42 -3.37 2.62
CA LYS A 82 5.86 -3.68 1.25
C LYS A 82 4.75 -4.33 0.41
N GLY A 83 3.93 -5.17 1.03
CA GLY A 83 2.98 -6.04 0.33
C GLY A 83 3.67 -7.16 -0.46
N SER A 84 2.89 -8.11 -0.94
CA SER A 84 3.35 -9.18 -1.83
C SER A 84 2.24 -9.64 -2.78
N LYS A 85 2.56 -10.52 -3.74
CA LYS A 85 1.54 -11.13 -4.61
C LYS A 85 0.47 -11.88 -3.82
N ASN A 86 0.84 -12.51 -2.70
CA ASN A 86 -0.06 -13.31 -1.87
C ASN A 86 -0.76 -12.47 -0.79
N THR A 87 -0.16 -11.34 -0.42
CA THR A 87 -0.65 -10.40 0.59
C THR A 87 -0.54 -8.96 0.08
N PRO A 88 -1.38 -8.58 -0.90
CA PRO A 88 -1.20 -7.32 -1.62
C PRO A 88 -1.56 -6.09 -0.79
N CYS A 89 -2.41 -6.23 0.24
CA CYS A 89 -2.85 -5.14 1.07
C CYS A 89 -1.69 -4.51 1.87
N ARG A 90 -1.36 -3.25 1.55
CA ARG A 90 -0.40 -2.41 2.28
C ARG A 90 -1.06 -1.49 3.30
N ASN A 91 -2.30 -1.77 3.70
CA ASN A 91 -2.95 -1.02 4.77
C ASN A 91 -2.23 -1.26 6.10
N VAL A 92 -1.33 -0.36 6.43
CA VAL A 92 -0.60 -0.35 7.70
C VAL A 92 -0.73 1.04 8.31
N PRO A 93 -0.67 1.17 9.64
CA PRO A 93 -0.58 2.48 10.27
C PRO A 93 0.73 3.14 9.85
N ILE A 94 0.68 4.39 9.41
CA ILE A 94 1.84 5.19 9.03
C ILE A 94 1.81 6.51 9.80
N ARG A 95 2.98 7.08 10.04
CA ARG A 95 3.10 8.43 10.61
C ARG A 95 2.90 9.46 9.49
N CYS A 96 2.07 10.47 9.71
CA CYS A 96 2.03 11.63 8.83
C CYS A 96 3.28 12.50 9.04
N THR A 97 4.10 12.66 8.00
CA THR A 97 5.31 13.50 8.07
C THR A 97 5.00 15.00 8.05
N LEU A 98 3.77 15.40 7.73
CA LEU A 98 3.30 16.78 7.87
C LEU A 98 2.98 17.13 9.33
N CYS A 99 2.30 16.22 10.06
CA CYS A 99 2.07 16.37 11.50
C CYS A 99 3.36 16.24 12.34
N HIS A 100 4.24 15.32 11.93
CA HIS A 100 5.43 14.94 12.68
C HIS A 100 6.66 14.92 11.76
N PRO A 101 7.19 16.10 11.38
CA PRO A 101 8.30 16.21 10.44
C PRO A 101 9.58 15.56 11.00
N VAL A 102 10.36 14.93 10.11
CA VAL A 102 11.73 14.52 10.44
C VAL A 102 12.62 15.74 10.30
N LEU A 103 13.03 16.31 11.43
CA LEU A 103 14.00 17.39 11.40
C LEU A 103 15.39 16.82 11.09
N PRO A 104 16.16 17.45 10.18
CA PRO A 104 17.54 17.06 9.95
C PRO A 104 18.36 17.18 11.24
N PRO A 105 19.39 16.35 11.43
CA PRO A 105 20.29 16.49 12.57
C PRO A 105 20.94 17.88 12.55
N GLU A 106 20.96 18.57 13.69
CA GLU A 106 21.63 19.86 13.80
C GLU A 106 23.14 19.73 13.47
N PRO A 107 23.70 20.63 12.65
CA PRO A 107 25.12 20.64 12.33
C PRO A 107 25.97 20.59 13.61
N GLY A 108 26.94 19.68 13.66
CA GLY A 108 27.87 19.56 14.80
C GLY A 108 27.39 18.69 15.97
N LYS A 109 26.15 18.18 15.97
CA LYS A 109 25.68 17.22 16.99
C LYS A 109 25.71 15.80 16.42
N SER A 110 26.81 15.08 16.68
CA SER A 110 26.96 13.66 16.36
C SER A 110 25.81 12.86 16.97
N SER A 111 24.95 12.31 16.10
CA SER A 111 23.86 11.37 16.42
C SER A 111 23.11 11.70 17.72
N ARG A 112 22.20 12.69 17.69
CA ARG A 112 21.23 12.87 18.77
C ARG A 112 20.53 11.50 18.94
N LYS A 113 20.69 10.83 20.09
CA LYS A 113 19.92 9.62 20.44
C LYS A 113 18.46 9.96 20.19
N ILE A 114 17.86 9.41 19.14
CA ILE A 114 16.45 9.64 18.84
C ILE A 114 15.69 8.92 19.97
N ILE A 115 15.17 9.71 20.90
CA ILE A 115 14.33 9.22 21.99
C ILE A 115 13.12 8.55 21.31
N PRO A 116 12.79 7.29 21.65
CA PRO A 116 11.61 6.65 21.11
C PRO A 116 10.37 7.49 21.40
N THR A 117 9.74 8.00 20.34
CA THR A 117 8.55 8.83 20.46
C THR A 117 7.36 8.05 19.95
N PHE A 118 6.30 8.05 20.75
CA PHE A 118 4.99 7.57 20.31
C PHE A 118 4.28 8.71 19.58
N VAL A 119 3.90 8.44 18.34
CA VAL A 119 3.15 9.37 17.50
C VAL A 119 1.83 8.72 17.11
N ASP A 120 0.81 9.54 16.94
CA ASP A 120 -0.46 9.07 16.41
C ASP A 120 -0.26 8.62 14.96
N ALA A 121 -0.87 7.50 14.62
CA ALA A 121 -0.70 6.86 13.33
C ALA A 121 -2.02 6.81 12.58
N ILE A 122 -1.92 6.96 11.26
CA ILE A 122 -3.04 6.96 10.34
C ILE A 122 -2.92 5.71 9.48
N TRP A 123 -3.99 4.94 9.33
CA TRP A 123 -3.99 3.84 8.38
C TRP A 123 -3.71 4.36 6.98
N ARG A 124 -2.82 3.70 6.24
CA ARG A 124 -2.37 4.14 4.91
C ARG A 124 -3.52 4.58 3.99
N TYR A 125 -4.60 3.82 3.95
CA TYR A 125 -5.74 4.12 3.08
C TYR A 125 -6.57 5.33 3.56
N ASN A 126 -6.41 5.72 4.81
CA ASN A 126 -7.08 6.89 5.40
C ASN A 126 -6.22 8.17 5.25
N MET A 127 -5.01 8.09 4.69
CA MET A 127 -4.09 9.23 4.60
C MET A 127 -4.67 10.38 3.76
N VAL A 128 -5.40 10.07 2.69
CA VAL A 128 -6.08 11.09 1.85
C VAL A 128 -7.07 11.90 2.69
N GLU A 129 -7.95 11.23 3.44
CA GLU A 129 -8.93 11.88 4.30
C GLU A 129 -8.27 12.68 5.44
N HIS A 130 -7.20 12.13 6.03
CA HIS A 130 -6.41 12.84 7.03
C HIS A 130 -5.82 14.14 6.48
N VAL A 131 -5.19 14.11 5.30
CA VAL A 131 -4.63 15.32 4.67
C VAL A 131 -5.73 16.34 4.38
N LEU A 132 -6.85 15.91 3.79
CA LEU A 132 -7.96 16.81 3.46
C LEU A 132 -8.55 17.53 4.69
N SER A 133 -8.51 16.89 5.86
CA SER A 133 -9.06 17.46 7.10
C SER A 133 -8.04 18.25 7.92
N GLN A 134 -6.80 17.75 8.07
CA GLN A 134 -5.78 18.31 8.97
C GLN A 134 -4.74 19.19 8.26
N HIS A 135 -4.60 19.05 6.95
CA HIS A 135 -3.57 19.70 6.15
C HIS A 135 -4.20 20.44 4.97
N GLN A 136 -5.08 21.38 5.30
CA GLN A 136 -5.92 22.04 4.31
C GLN A 136 -5.16 22.95 3.33
N GLU A 137 -3.94 23.31 3.70
CA GLU A 137 -2.98 24.08 2.92
C GLU A 137 -2.44 23.32 1.69
N TYR A 138 -2.61 21.99 1.62
CA TYR A 138 -2.13 21.17 0.51
C TYR A 138 -3.23 20.76 -0.46
N SER A 139 -2.88 20.72 -1.75
CA SER A 139 -3.69 20.10 -2.80
C SER A 139 -3.52 18.59 -2.81
N VAL A 140 -4.62 17.87 -3.04
CA VAL A 140 -4.67 16.42 -3.15
C VAL A 140 -5.33 16.08 -4.49
N PRO A 141 -4.55 15.68 -5.51
CA PRO A 141 -5.09 15.43 -6.84
C PRO A 141 -6.29 14.47 -6.85
N GLY A 142 -7.35 14.89 -7.53
CA GLY A 142 -8.63 14.17 -7.61
C GLY A 142 -9.59 14.44 -6.45
N TYR A 143 -9.18 15.22 -5.43
CA TYR A 143 -10.01 15.57 -4.27
C TYR A 143 -10.04 17.07 -4.00
N ARG A 144 -8.89 17.73 -4.06
CA ARG A 144 -8.74 19.19 -3.84
C ARG A 144 -7.60 19.72 -4.70
N GLU A 145 -7.94 20.53 -5.69
CA GLU A 145 -6.95 21.12 -6.60
C GLU A 145 -6.35 22.45 -6.09
N THR A 146 -6.92 23.01 -5.01
CA THR A 146 -6.41 24.23 -4.37
C THR A 146 -5.39 23.92 -3.29
N GLY A 147 -4.30 24.70 -3.23
CA GLY A 147 -3.25 24.59 -2.21
C GLY A 147 -1.85 24.31 -2.77
N ALA A 148 -0.88 24.17 -1.87
CA ALA A 148 0.48 23.79 -2.23
C ALA A 148 0.53 22.30 -2.62
N PRO A 149 1.37 21.89 -3.59
CA PRO A 149 1.51 20.49 -3.93
C PRO A 149 2.02 19.68 -2.73
N LEU A 150 1.44 18.49 -2.53
CA LEU A 150 1.88 17.58 -1.48
C LEU A 150 3.36 17.19 -1.64
N PRO A 151 4.13 17.09 -0.53
CA PRO A 151 5.48 16.54 -0.58
C PRO A 151 5.49 15.12 -1.15
N ALA A 152 6.48 14.81 -1.98
CA ALA A 152 6.56 13.54 -2.71
C ALA A 152 6.53 12.30 -1.80
N GLU A 153 7.10 12.40 -0.60
CA GLU A 153 7.08 11.31 0.40
C GLU A 153 5.65 11.00 0.89
N VAL A 154 4.88 12.05 1.21
CA VAL A 154 3.48 11.92 1.66
C VAL A 154 2.65 11.31 0.53
N TRP A 155 2.86 11.79 -0.69
CA TRP A 155 2.21 11.26 -1.89
C TRP A 155 2.50 9.78 -2.13
N GLU A 156 3.76 9.36 -2.06
CA GLU A 156 4.13 7.96 -2.28
C GLU A 156 3.58 7.05 -1.18
N SER A 157 3.42 7.57 0.04
CA SER A 157 2.81 6.83 1.14
C SER A 157 1.31 6.52 0.90
N MET A 158 0.56 7.42 0.27
CA MET A 158 -0.89 7.25 0.02
C MET A 158 -1.20 6.50 -1.28
N ARG A 159 -0.25 6.37 -2.20
CA ARG A 159 -0.45 5.76 -3.51
C ARG A 159 -0.80 4.27 -3.40
N LEU A 160 -1.88 3.84 -4.06
CA LEU A 160 -2.20 2.41 -4.23
C LEU A 160 -1.41 1.81 -5.38
N THR A 161 -1.05 0.53 -5.25
CA THR A 161 -0.48 -0.25 -6.35
C THR A 161 -1.58 -0.85 -7.22
N ASP A 162 -1.27 -1.14 -8.48
CA ASP A 162 -2.14 -1.88 -9.40
C ASP A 162 -2.59 -3.22 -8.82
N LEU A 163 -1.71 -3.88 -8.06
CA LEU A 163 -1.99 -5.15 -7.42
C LEU A 163 -3.05 -5.02 -6.31
N GLU A 164 -2.98 -3.96 -5.50
CA GLU A 164 -4.00 -3.64 -4.49
C GLU A 164 -5.35 -3.35 -5.15
N GLN A 165 -5.37 -2.50 -6.18
CA GLN A 165 -6.60 -2.15 -6.91
C GLN A 165 -7.26 -3.37 -7.53
N THR A 166 -6.47 -4.20 -8.24
CA THR A 166 -6.95 -5.41 -8.90
C THR A 166 -7.50 -6.41 -7.89
N THR A 167 -6.78 -6.62 -6.78
CA THR A 167 -7.23 -7.55 -5.72
C THR A 167 -8.51 -7.06 -5.04
N ALA A 168 -8.62 -5.75 -4.81
CA ALA A 168 -9.81 -5.13 -4.26
C ALA A 168 -10.98 -5.07 -5.26
N ARG A 169 -10.76 -5.44 -6.53
CA ARG A 169 -11.73 -5.35 -7.64
C ARG A 169 -12.19 -3.91 -7.88
N ILE A 170 -11.27 -2.96 -7.75
CA ILE A 170 -11.50 -1.55 -8.04
C ILE A 170 -11.20 -1.30 -9.52
N PRO A 171 -12.15 -0.73 -10.30
CA PRO A 171 -11.86 -0.28 -11.67
C PRO A 171 -10.75 0.76 -11.68
N LYS A 172 -9.81 0.66 -12.64
CA LYS A 172 -8.63 1.54 -12.72
C LYS A 172 -9.00 3.01 -12.87
N GLU A 173 -10.18 3.29 -13.42
CA GLU A 173 -10.72 4.62 -13.64
C GLU A 173 -11.15 5.30 -12.33
N ARG A 174 -11.47 4.53 -11.29
CA ARG A 174 -11.98 5.06 -10.02
C ARG A 174 -10.90 5.54 -9.06
N TRP A 175 -9.66 5.06 -9.20
CA TRP A 175 -8.54 5.49 -8.36
C TRP A 175 -7.47 6.19 -9.21
N GLN A 176 -7.84 7.31 -9.84
CA GLN A 176 -6.90 8.14 -10.59
C GLN A 176 -6.37 9.28 -9.74
N VAL A 177 -5.49 8.92 -8.82
CA VAL A 177 -4.61 9.84 -8.10
C VAL A 177 -3.39 10.05 -9.03
N ARG A 178 -3.59 10.78 -10.14
CA ARG A 178 -2.57 11.02 -11.19
C ARG A 178 -1.72 12.23 -10.83
N ARG A 179 -0.39 12.11 -10.92
CA ARG A 179 0.52 13.27 -10.83
C ARG A 179 0.48 14.02 -12.16
N GLU A 180 0.14 15.31 -12.18
CA GLU A 180 0.11 16.10 -13.41
C GLU A 180 1.47 16.17 -14.12
N ALA A 181 2.58 15.96 -13.39
CA ALA A 181 3.94 16.00 -13.92
C ALA A 181 4.27 14.93 -15.00
N ASP A 182 3.44 13.91 -15.20
CA ASP A 182 3.65 12.92 -16.27
C ASP A 182 3.17 13.42 -17.65
N LYS A 183 2.61 14.64 -17.74
CA LYS A 183 2.18 15.25 -19.01
C LYS A 183 3.19 16.21 -19.64
N GLU A 184 4.26 16.61 -18.94
CA GLU A 184 5.18 17.65 -19.44
C GLU A 184 6.49 17.11 -20.06
N ASN A 185 6.65 15.79 -20.17
CA ASN A 185 7.79 15.19 -20.87
C ASN A 185 7.32 14.19 -21.94
N ALA A 186 6.44 14.62 -22.84
CA ALA A 186 6.34 13.99 -24.16
C ALA A 186 7.29 14.75 -25.10
N PRO A 187 8.39 14.15 -25.60
CA PRO A 187 9.16 14.79 -26.65
C PRO A 187 8.25 14.99 -27.86
N ALA A 188 8.25 16.22 -28.37
CA ALA A 188 7.50 16.59 -29.56
C ALA A 188 7.78 15.60 -30.70
N SER A 189 6.69 15.08 -31.26
CA SER A 189 6.67 14.19 -32.42
C SER A 189 7.34 14.89 -33.61
N GLY A 190 8.62 14.58 -33.84
CA GLY A 190 9.36 14.97 -35.04
C GLY A 190 9.16 13.92 -36.13
N SER A 191 8.42 14.27 -37.17
CA SER A 191 8.11 13.41 -38.30
C SER A 191 9.29 13.22 -39.27
N ARG A 192 9.62 11.95 -39.54
CA ARG A 192 10.04 11.32 -40.81
C ARG A 192 11.26 11.87 -41.57
N THR A 193 12.20 10.97 -41.85
CA THR A 193 12.58 10.68 -43.26
C THR A 193 13.02 9.22 -43.43
N ARG A 194 12.40 8.53 -44.38
CA ARG A 194 12.81 7.21 -44.91
C ARG A 194 14.03 7.39 -45.82
N LYS A 195 14.98 6.47 -45.76
CA LYS A 195 15.66 5.91 -46.96
C LYS A 195 16.13 4.47 -46.69
N ARG A 196 16.07 3.67 -47.76
CA ARG A 196 16.04 2.20 -47.85
C ARG A 196 17.45 1.66 -48.27
N PRO A 197 17.65 0.40 -48.67
CA PRO A 197 18.32 -0.68 -47.93
C PRO A 197 19.61 -1.24 -48.60
N GLY A 198 20.28 -2.18 -47.94
CA GLY A 198 21.26 -3.13 -48.50
C GLY A 198 22.05 -3.77 -47.36
N LEU A 199 22.49 -5.03 -47.35
CA LEU A 199 22.40 -6.21 -48.22
C LEU A 199 22.78 -7.39 -47.27
N GLU A 200 22.37 -8.59 -47.62
CA GLU A 200 22.45 -9.88 -46.90
C GLU A 200 23.82 -10.27 -46.30
N THR A 201 23.84 -11.16 -45.30
CA THR A 201 24.39 -12.52 -45.46
C THR A 201 23.86 -13.49 -44.37
N ALA A 202 23.64 -14.75 -44.79
CA ALA A 202 23.18 -15.95 -44.07
C ALA A 202 24.07 -16.35 -42.87
N ALA A 203 23.77 -17.31 -41.98
CA ALA A 203 23.06 -18.58 -42.13
C ALA A 203 22.75 -19.24 -40.76
N SER A 204 21.93 -20.29 -40.81
CA SER A 204 21.96 -21.51 -39.97
C SER A 204 21.19 -21.55 -38.63
N LEU A 205 19.97 -22.09 -38.71
CA LEU A 205 19.29 -22.93 -37.71
C LEU A 205 19.81 -24.40 -37.80
N PRO A 206 19.31 -25.39 -37.03
CA PRO A 206 18.67 -25.42 -35.70
C PRO A 206 19.28 -26.52 -34.79
N SER A 207 18.88 -26.59 -33.51
CA SER A 207 18.54 -27.90 -32.93
C SER A 207 17.66 -27.85 -31.68
N LYS A 208 16.57 -28.59 -31.78
CA LYS A 208 15.65 -29.00 -30.72
C LYS A 208 16.35 -30.01 -29.80
N ARG A 209 16.03 -30.00 -28.50
CA ARG A 209 15.22 -31.09 -27.90
C ARG A 209 14.86 -30.79 -26.43
N PRO A 210 13.68 -31.27 -25.99
CA PRO A 210 13.20 -31.16 -24.62
C PRO A 210 13.78 -32.26 -23.76
N ARG A 211 13.77 -32.09 -22.43
CA ARG A 211 13.92 -33.23 -21.51
C ARG A 211 12.87 -33.22 -20.42
N THR A 212 12.37 -34.43 -20.27
CA THR A 212 11.22 -34.95 -19.56
C THR A 212 11.44 -35.04 -18.06
N ASN A 213 10.30 -34.96 -17.38
CA ASN A 213 9.97 -35.38 -16.02
C ASN A 213 10.59 -36.72 -15.58
N VAL A 214 11.07 -36.80 -14.34
CA VAL A 214 11.21 -38.06 -13.58
C VAL A 214 10.89 -37.77 -12.10
N GLN A 215 9.72 -38.23 -11.65
CA GLN A 215 9.48 -38.56 -10.24
C GLN A 215 10.16 -39.91 -9.93
N PRO A 216 10.58 -40.11 -8.67
CA PRO A 216 10.45 -41.42 -8.04
C PRO A 216 9.29 -41.43 -7.05
N LEU A 217 8.52 -42.49 -7.22
CA LEU A 217 7.48 -43.05 -6.39
C LEU A 217 8.11 -43.67 -5.11
N GLN A 218 7.24 -44.07 -4.17
CA GLN A 218 7.44 -45.03 -3.06
C GLN A 218 7.94 -44.46 -1.73
N SER A 219 7.45 -44.87 -0.56
CA SER A 219 6.39 -45.82 -0.20
C SER A 219 6.00 -45.62 1.26
N SER A 220 4.79 -46.11 1.55
CA SER A 220 4.06 -46.26 2.79
C SER A 220 4.83 -46.80 4.00
N HIS A 221 4.13 -46.72 5.14
CA HIS A 221 4.13 -47.57 6.36
C HIS A 221 4.40 -46.73 7.64
N THR A 222 3.76 -46.89 8.80
CA THR A 222 2.65 -47.71 9.34
C THR A 222 2.52 -47.35 10.83
N LEU A 223 1.28 -47.29 11.33
CA LEU A 223 0.75 -47.55 12.69
C LEU A 223 1.30 -46.89 13.98
N LEU A 224 0.31 -46.46 14.77
CA LEU A 224 0.06 -46.70 16.20
C LEU A 224 1.20 -46.48 17.22
N ALA A 225 0.97 -45.51 18.11
CA ALA A 225 0.75 -45.75 19.53
C ALA A 225 -0.12 -44.61 20.10
#